data_AF-A0A1N6MS49-F1
#
_entry.id   AF-A0A1N6MS49-F1
#
_cell.length_a   1.000
_cell.length_b   1.000
_cell.length_c   1.000
_cell.angle_alpha   90.00
_cell.angle_beta   90.00
_cell.angle_gamma   90.00
#
_symmetry.space_group_name_H-M   'P 1'
#
loop_
_entity.id
_entity.type
_entity.pdbx_description
1 polymer ?
#
loop_
_entity_poly.entity_id
_entity_poly.type
_entity_poly.pdbx_seq_one_letter_code
_entity_poly.pdbx_strand_id
1 'polypeptide(L)'
;MNHGIFQGKKIVDNRISAHAARLIANCIIAYNSLVLNSVYERMLANGVSQEIMDEFIRISPIAWSHTLLTGRYNLKKSKGEIDVKWILILILK
;
A
#
# COMPACT_ATOMS: atom_id res chain seq x y z
N MET A 1 -1.69 13.20 9.41
CA MET A 1 -2.84 13.45 10.31
C MET A 1 -3.10 14.94 10.35
N ASN A 2 -4.31 15.38 9.99
CA ASN A 2 -4.63 16.81 9.85
C ASN A 2 -4.78 17.44 11.23
N HIS A 3 -3.93 18.41 11.56
CA HIS A 3 -3.83 19.11 12.84
C HIS A 3 -4.99 20.10 13.10
N GLY A 4 -6.26 19.70 12.86
CA GLY A 4 -7.43 20.52 13.17
C GLY A 4 -7.71 21.70 12.23
N ILE A 5 -6.90 21.91 11.20
CA ILE A 5 -7.10 22.98 10.21
C ILE A 5 -7.87 22.42 9.01
N PHE A 6 -9.08 22.92 8.77
CA PHE A 6 -9.87 22.59 7.58
C PHE A 6 -9.14 23.11 6.33
N GLN A 7 -8.71 22.20 5.45
CA GLN A 7 -8.03 22.61 4.21
C GLN A 7 -9.02 23.12 3.14
N GLY A 8 -10.31 22.81 3.26
CA GLY A 8 -11.37 23.25 2.34
C GLY A 8 -12.18 24.42 2.88
N LYS A 9 -12.70 25.27 1.98
CA LYS A 9 -13.59 26.40 2.32
C LYS A 9 -14.94 25.94 2.90
N LYS A 10 -15.35 24.69 2.69
CA LYS A 10 -16.59 24.09 3.20
C LYS A 10 -16.32 22.76 3.91
N ILE A 11 -17.15 22.46 4.92
CA ILE A 11 -17.08 21.21 5.71
C ILE A 11 -17.19 19.97 4.81
N VAL A 12 -18.03 20.02 3.77
CA VAL A 12 -18.23 18.91 2.83
C VAL A 12 -16.95 18.53 2.09
N ASP A 13 -16.15 19.51 1.64
CA ASP A 13 -14.91 19.27 0.92
C ASP A 13 -13.87 18.58 1.83
N ASN A 14 -13.83 18.99 3.10
CA ASN A 14 -12.95 18.35 4.08
C ASN A 14 -13.37 16.91 4.39
N ARG A 15 -14.68 16.61 4.40
CA ARG A 15 -15.17 15.23 4.57
C ARG A 15 -14.80 14.35 3.38
N ILE A 16 -14.94 14.86 2.15
CA ILE A 16 -14.55 14.16 0.92
C ILE A 16 -13.04 13.89 0.94
N SER A 17 -12.22 14.90 1.23
CA SER A 17 -10.77 14.77 1.35
C SER A 17 -10.36 13.72 2.39
N ALA A 18 -11.00 13.71 3.56
CA ALA A 18 -10.76 12.70 4.59
C ALA A 18 -11.15 11.28 4.14
N HIS A 19 -12.26 11.12 3.40
CA HIS A 19 -12.65 9.81 2.85
C HIS A 19 -11.68 9.34 1.77
N ALA A 20 -11.27 10.23 0.88
CA ALA A 20 -10.26 9.94 -0.15
C ALA A 20 -8.92 9.52 0.49
N ALA A 21 -8.47 10.23 1.53
CA ALA A 21 -7.25 9.88 2.27
C ALA A 21 -7.36 8.49 2.93
N ARG A 22 -8.51 8.15 3.54
CA ARG A 22 -8.73 6.81 4.10
C ARG A 22 -8.75 5.72 3.04
N LEU A 23 -9.39 5.97 1.90
CA LEU A 23 -9.43 5.02 0.78
C LEU A 23 -8.01 4.73 0.29
N ILE A 24 -7.20 5.76 0.06
CA ILE A 24 -5.82 5.62 -0.39
C ILE A 24 -4.99 4.85 0.65
N ALA A 25 -5.14 5.15 1.94
CA ALA A 25 -4.46 4.41 3.01
C ALA A 25 -4.84 2.92 2.99
N ASN A 26 -6.11 2.58 2.83
CA ASN A 26 -6.56 1.20 2.72
C ASN A 26 -5.99 0.50 1.48
N CYS A 27 -5.91 1.19 0.34
CA CYS A 27 -5.29 0.64 -0.87
C CYS A 27 -3.79 0.35 -0.67
N ILE A 28 -3.06 1.23 0.02
CA ILE A 28 -1.63 1.01 0.34
C ILE A 28 -1.46 -0.20 1.24
N ILE A 29 -2.27 -0.32 2.30
CA ILE A 29 -2.20 -1.46 3.22
C ILE A 29 -2.51 -2.76 2.46
N ALA A 30 -3.55 -2.79 1.64
CA ALA A 30 -3.90 -3.95 0.84
C ALA A 30 -2.76 -4.34 -0.12
N TYR A 31 -2.13 -3.36 -0.78
CA TYR A 31 -1.00 -3.58 -1.66
C TYR A 31 0.21 -4.17 -0.91
N ASN A 32 0.58 -3.59 0.23
CA ASN A 32 1.70 -4.09 1.04
C ASN A 32 1.44 -5.51 1.54
N SER A 33 0.20 -5.83 1.96
CA SER A 33 -0.18 -7.19 2.35
C SER A 33 -0.03 -8.19 1.21
N LEU A 34 -0.40 -7.81 -0.02
CA LEU A 34 -0.24 -8.67 -1.19
C LEU A 34 1.23 -8.95 -1.50
N VAL A 35 2.09 -7.93 -1.42
CA VAL A 35 3.53 -8.10 -1.61
C VAL A 35 4.11 -9.05 -0.56
N LEU A 36 3.81 -8.82 0.72
CA LEU A 36 4.29 -9.67 1.81
C LEU A 36 3.81 -11.12 1.65
N ASN A 37 2.53 -11.33 1.32
CA ASN A 37 1.98 -12.66 1.09
C ASN A 37 2.72 -13.41 -0.01
N SER A 38 3.00 -12.75 -1.13
CA SER A 38 3.66 -13.42 -2.25
C SER A 38 5.15 -13.66 -2.05
N VAL A 39 5.83 -12.81 -1.27
CA VAL A 39 7.18 -13.12 -0.78
C VAL A 39 7.12 -14.37 0.11
N TYR A 40 6.17 -14.44 1.03
CA TYR A 40 5.99 -15.58 1.92
C TYR A 40 5.71 -16.89 1.15
N GLU A 41 4.82 -16.87 0.16
CA GLU A 41 4.56 -18.03 -0.72
C GLU A 41 5.84 -18.53 -1.41
N ARG A 42 6.71 -17.61 -1.84
CA ARG A 42 7.98 -17.96 -2.48
C ARG A 42 9.02 -18.46 -1.49
N MET A 43 9.03 -17.96 -0.26
CA MET A 43 9.87 -18.49 0.83
C MET A 43 9.48 -19.94 1.15
N LEU A 44 8.19 -20.24 1.20
CA LEU A 44 7.68 -21.60 1.37
C LEU A 44 8.10 -22.51 0.20
N ALA A 45 7.94 -22.05 -1.05
CA ALA A 45 8.32 -22.82 -2.24
C ALA A 45 9.83 -23.13 -2.32
N ASN A 46 10.67 -22.24 -1.80
CA ASN A 46 12.13 -22.40 -1.79
C ASN A 46 12.66 -23.11 -0.54
N GLY A 47 11.80 -23.51 0.41
CA GLY A 47 12.21 -24.22 1.62
C GLY A 47 13.07 -23.38 2.58
N VAL A 48 12.78 -22.08 2.71
CA VAL A 48 13.46 -21.19 3.65
C VAL A 48 13.27 -21.67 5.10
N SER A 49 14.27 -21.48 5.96
CA SER A 49 14.20 -21.85 7.38
C SER A 49 13.01 -21.21 8.10
N GLN A 50 12.37 -21.97 8.99
CA GLN A 50 11.25 -21.51 9.82
C GLN A 50 11.61 -20.27 10.64
N GLU A 51 12.84 -20.17 11.16
CA GLU A 51 13.28 -19.00 11.93
C GLU A 51 13.21 -17.70 11.12
N ILE A 52 13.59 -17.76 9.84
CA ILE A 52 13.55 -16.61 8.93
C ILE A 52 12.10 -16.27 8.57
N MET A 53 11.24 -17.27 8.41
CA MET A 53 9.81 -17.05 8.16
C MET A 53 9.10 -16.42 9.37
N ASP A 54 9.43 -16.86 10.59
CA ASP A 54 8.89 -16.31 11.83
C ASP A 54 9.31 -14.86 12.05
N GLU A 55 10.52 -14.49 11.63
CA GLU A 55 10.96 -13.09 11.60
C GLU A 55 10.21 -12.30 10.52
N PHE A 56 10.04 -12.87 9.32
CA PHE A 56 9.35 -12.23 8.21
C PHE A 56 7.88 -11.91 8.52
N ILE A 57 7.14 -12.81 9.17
CA ILE A 57 5.72 -12.62 9.52
C ILE A 57 5.52 -11.44 10.50
N ARG A 58 6.56 -11.02 11.24
CA ARG A 58 6.49 -9.85 12.13
C ARG A 58 6.46 -8.52 11.37
N ILE A 59 6.78 -8.52 10.07
CA ILE A 59 6.74 -7.32 9.24
C ILE A 59 5.29 -6.92 8.99
N SER A 60 4.90 -5.76 9.53
CA SER A 60 3.55 -5.24 9.34
C SER A 60 3.35 -4.59 7.96
N PRO A 61 2.22 -4.86 7.27
CA PRO A 61 1.84 -4.15 6.04
C PRO A 61 1.71 -2.63 6.21
N ILE A 62 1.57 -2.14 7.45
CA ILE A 62 1.40 -0.73 7.79
C ILE A 62 2.76 -0.06 8.10
N ALA A 63 3.79 -0.85 8.44
CA ALA A 63 5.10 -0.35 8.87
C ALA A 63 5.97 0.22 7.74
N TRP A 64 5.46 0.26 6.51
CA TRP A 64 6.12 0.89 5.36
C TRP A 64 5.92 2.41 5.45
N SER A 65 6.54 3.01 6.47
CA SER A 65 6.41 4.41 6.89
C SER A 65 6.75 5.43 5.79
N HIS A 66 7.36 5.00 4.68
CA HIS A 66 7.80 5.86 3.59
C HIS A 66 6.91 5.80 2.34
N THR A 67 5.64 5.42 2.44
CA THR A 67 4.68 5.70 1.35
C THR A 67 4.31 7.20 1.36
N LEU A 68 5.32 8.05 1.21
CA LEU A 68 5.20 9.49 1.29
C LEU A 68 4.61 10.00 -0.02
N LEU A 69 3.28 10.14 -0.06
CA LEU A 69 2.55 10.76 -1.17
C LEU A 69 2.68 12.30 -1.18
N THR A 70 3.82 12.85 -0.74
CA THR A 70 4.08 14.29 -0.79
C THR A 70 4.67 14.64 -2.16
N GLY A 71 3.85 14.55 -3.20
CA GLY A 71 4.22 14.87 -4.57
C GLY A 71 3.00 15.19 -5.40
N ARG A 72 3.16 15.98 -6.48
CA ARG A 72 2.12 16.12 -7.50
C ARG A 72 2.25 14.95 -8.46
N TYR A 73 1.41 13.93 -8.29
CA TYR A 73 1.37 12.78 -9.17
C TYR A 73 0.41 13.03 -10.34
N ASN A 74 0.94 13.01 -11.56
CA ASN A 74 0.10 12.92 -12.76
C ASN A 74 -0.25 11.45 -12.98
N LEU A 75 -1.42 11.04 -12.48
CA LEU A 75 -1.95 9.72 -12.79
C LEU A 75 -2.28 9.67 -14.29
N LYS A 76 -1.62 8.77 -15.02
CA LYS A 76 -2.01 8.50 -16.41
C LYS A 76 -3.46 8.04 -16.40
N LYS A 77 -4.31 8.71 -17.18
CA LYS A 77 -5.68 8.24 -17.46
C LYS A 77 -5.58 7.02 -18.37
N SER A 78 -5.27 5.87 -17.79
CA SER A 78 -5.33 4.58 -18.48
C SER A 78 -6.66 3.93 -18.14
N LYS A 79 -7.38 3.45 -19.16
CA LYS A 79 -8.54 2.55 -18.99
C LYS A 79 -8.12 1.09 -18.79
N GLY A 80 -6.81 0.80 -18.72
CA GLY A 80 -6.32 -0.53 -18.48
C GLY A 80 -6.56 -0.92 -17.02
N GLU A 81 -7.11 -2.10 -16.80
CA GLU A 81 -7.15 -2.70 -15.47
C GLU A 81 -5.71 -2.82 -14.95
N ILE A 82 -5.50 -2.40 -13.70
CA ILE A 82 -4.22 -2.58 -13.03
C ILE A 82 -4.15 -4.04 -12.61
N ASP A 83 -3.38 -4.85 -13.34
CA ASP A 83 -3.09 -6.22 -12.91
C ASP A 83 -2.04 -6.20 -11.80
N VAL A 84 -2.52 -6.36 -10.56
CA VAL A 84 -1.70 -6.39 -9.36
C VAL A 84 -0.74 -7.58 -9.36
N LYS A 85 -1.11 -8.71 -9.97
CA LYS A 85 -0.23 -9.88 -10.10
C LYS A 85 0.95 -9.59 -11.02
N TRP A 86 0.73 -8.85 -12.11
CA TRP A 86 1.81 -8.43 -13.00
C TRP A 86 2.84 -7.54 -12.31
N ILE A 87 2.39 -6.55 -11.52
CA ILE A 87 3.27 -5.65 -10.77
C ILE A 87 4.10 -6.44 -9.76
N LEU A 88 3.46 -7.38 -9.08
CA LEU A 88 4.13 -8.24 -8.12
C LEU A 88 5.21 -9.11 -8.77
N ILE A 89 4.93 -9.74 -9.92
CA ILE A 89 5.91 -10.53 -10.68
C ILE A 89 7.10 -9.66 -11.12
N LEU A 90 6.86 -8.40 -11.49
CA LEU A 90 7.92 -7.47 -11.87
C LEU A 90 8.86 -7.15 -10.71
N ILE A 91 8.31 -6.97 -9.50
CA ILE A 91 9.07 -6.61 -8.29
C ILE A 91 9.85 -7.80 -7.73
N LEU A 92 9.33 -9.02 -7.89
CA LEU A 92 9.94 -10.24 -7.36
C LEU A 92 10.90 -10.94 -8.33
N LYS A 93 11.13 -10.40 -9.53
CA LYS A 93 12.15 -10.89 -10.48
C LYS A 93 13.55 -10.46 -10.06
#